data_AF-A0A8C5T5L2-F1
#
_entry.id   AF-A0A8C5T5L2-F1
#
_cell.length_a   1.000
_cell.length_b   1.000
_cell.length_c   1.000
_cell.angle_alpha   90.00
_cell.angle_beta   90.00
_cell.angle_gamma   90.00
#
_symmetry.space_group_name_H-M   'P 1'
#
loop_
_entity.id
_entity.type
_entity.pdbx_description
1 polymer ?
#
loop_
_entity_poly.entity_id
_entity_poly.type
_entity_poly.pdbx_seq_one_letter_code
_entity_poly.pdbx_strand_id
1 'polypeptide(L)'
;MVRIFSALTQRMPAGTSPRTPTCHGMSGQFSRTAPLVSELRPVATVFTHTPSLDQLLFVCHVTGFYPHPISVAWLQDGHEVPLDPVLNSSTILPNADLTYQLHSLLAMAPRDGHSYVCRVRHRSLGTRSLLIPWGRCYPWG
;
A
#
# COMPACT_ATOMS: atom_id res chain seq x y z
N MET A 1 -54.88 28.99 -55.31
CA MET A 1 -55.24 27.57 -55.20
C MET A 1 -53.97 26.73 -55.37
N VAL A 2 -53.61 26.03 -54.29
CA VAL A 2 -52.88 24.75 -54.13
C VAL A 2 -51.77 24.34 -55.13
N ARG A 3 -50.62 23.98 -54.54
CA ARG A 3 -49.40 23.38 -55.10
C ARG A 3 -49.62 21.95 -55.61
N ILE A 4 -48.80 21.46 -56.57
CA ILE A 4 -48.20 20.10 -56.50
C ILE A 4 -46.77 20.12 -57.09
N PHE A 5 -45.86 19.48 -56.37
CA PHE A 5 -44.42 19.32 -56.61
C PHE A 5 -44.13 18.23 -57.66
N SER A 6 -43.01 18.38 -58.39
CA SER A 6 -42.23 17.22 -58.87
C SER A 6 -40.75 17.50 -58.64
N ALA A 7 -40.14 16.59 -57.88
CA ALA A 7 -38.77 16.64 -57.42
C ALA A 7 -37.82 16.13 -58.51
N LEU A 8 -36.73 16.86 -58.76
CA LEU A 8 -35.55 16.36 -59.45
C LEU A 8 -34.33 16.68 -58.58
N THR A 9 -33.76 15.60 -58.06
CA THR A 9 -32.62 15.53 -57.14
C THR A 9 -31.36 16.08 -57.81
N GLN A 10 -30.85 17.21 -57.33
CA GLN A 10 -29.54 17.72 -57.73
C GLN A 10 -28.45 16.93 -57.00
N ARG A 11 -27.48 16.41 -57.77
CA ARG A 11 -26.27 15.72 -57.26
C ARG A 11 -25.43 16.69 -56.43
N MET A 12 -25.05 16.29 -55.22
CA MET A 12 -23.98 16.95 -54.45
C MET A 12 -22.61 16.59 -55.06
N PRO A 13 -21.68 17.55 -55.22
CA PRO A 13 -20.29 17.23 -55.49
C PRO A 13 -19.58 16.74 -54.21
N ALA A 14 -18.64 15.83 -54.43
CA ALA A 14 -17.90 15.11 -53.41
C ALA A 14 -17.07 16.04 -52.49
N GLY A 15 -17.00 15.63 -51.21
CA GLY A 15 -16.32 16.36 -50.15
C GLY A 15 -14.82 16.60 -50.40
N THR A 16 -14.40 17.82 -50.09
CA THR A 16 -13.00 18.16 -49.86
C THR A 16 -12.71 18.05 -48.36
N SER A 17 -11.93 17.04 -47.98
CA SER A 17 -11.39 16.89 -46.63
C SER A 17 -10.36 17.99 -46.33
N PRO A 18 -10.38 18.64 -45.14
CA PRO A 18 -9.37 19.62 -44.80
C PRO A 18 -8.03 18.90 -44.57
N ARG A 19 -7.00 19.31 -45.31
CA ARG A 19 -5.62 18.85 -45.08
C ARG A 19 -5.16 19.32 -43.71
N THR A 20 -5.06 18.40 -42.76
CA THR A 20 -4.37 18.62 -41.50
C THR A 20 -2.87 18.80 -41.75
N PRO A 21 -2.21 19.80 -41.13
CA PRO A 21 -0.76 19.90 -41.22
C PRO A 21 -0.13 18.77 -40.40
N THR A 22 0.51 17.83 -41.09
CA THR A 22 1.32 16.80 -40.44
C THR A 22 2.61 17.45 -39.92
N CYS A 23 2.72 17.59 -38.61
CA CYS A 23 4.01 17.89 -37.98
C CYS A 23 4.92 16.66 -38.16
N HIS A 24 6.03 16.79 -38.88
CA HIS A 24 7.09 15.79 -38.88
C HIS A 24 7.83 15.86 -37.53
N GLY A 25 7.23 15.25 -36.51
CA GLY A 25 7.88 15.03 -35.22
C GLY A 25 8.91 13.92 -35.35
N MET A 26 10.17 14.24 -35.04
CA MET A 26 11.24 13.26 -34.91
C MET A 26 10.78 12.09 -34.02
N SER A 27 11.05 10.85 -34.43
CA SER A 27 10.94 9.67 -33.57
C SER A 27 11.95 9.75 -32.43
N GLY A 28 11.64 10.56 -31.41
CA GLY A 28 12.27 10.47 -30.11
C GLY A 28 11.75 9.23 -29.42
N GLN A 29 12.61 8.25 -29.18
CA GLN A 29 12.33 7.18 -28.22
C GLN A 29 12.14 7.86 -26.86
N PHE A 30 10.90 8.11 -26.48
CA PHE A 30 10.57 8.48 -25.12
C PHE A 30 10.74 7.21 -24.30
N SER A 31 11.97 6.99 -23.80
CA SER A 31 12.19 6.07 -22.70
C SER A 31 11.18 6.47 -21.63
N ARG A 32 10.18 5.62 -21.40
CA ARG A 32 9.28 5.76 -20.26
C ARG A 32 10.12 5.51 -19.03
N THR A 33 10.82 6.54 -18.56
CA THR A 33 11.32 6.56 -17.21
C THR A 33 10.07 6.53 -16.35
N ALA A 34 9.73 5.35 -15.81
CA ALA A 34 8.70 5.26 -14.80
C ALA A 34 9.10 6.27 -13.71
N PRO A 35 8.17 7.14 -13.25
CA PRO A 35 8.49 8.01 -12.14
C PRO A 35 8.99 7.14 -10.99
N LEU A 36 10.16 7.45 -10.45
CA LEU A 36 10.67 6.82 -9.23
C LEU A 36 9.65 7.10 -8.13
N VAL A 37 8.79 6.12 -7.87
CA VAL A 37 7.87 6.13 -6.74
C VAL A 37 8.74 6.19 -5.49
N SER A 38 8.68 7.30 -4.74
CA SER A 38 9.49 7.47 -3.54
C SER A 38 9.09 6.43 -2.50
N GLU A 39 9.97 5.47 -2.22
CA GLU A 39 9.71 4.43 -1.24
C GLU A 39 10.12 4.88 0.17
N LEU A 40 9.19 4.85 1.12
CA LEU A 40 9.41 5.25 2.50
C LEU A 40 9.51 4.03 3.41
N ARG A 41 10.45 4.07 4.36
CA ARG A 41 10.71 2.96 5.28
C ARG A 41 9.71 2.98 6.45
N PRO A 42 9.09 1.84 6.80
CA PRO A 42 8.24 1.77 7.98
C PRO A 42 9.04 2.03 9.24
N VAL A 43 8.40 2.70 10.20
CA VAL A 43 8.80 2.71 11.60
C VAL A 43 7.81 1.84 12.36
N ALA A 44 8.31 1.06 13.32
CA ALA A 44 7.47 0.16 14.09
C ALA A 44 7.80 0.20 15.59
N THR A 45 6.76 0.13 16.41
CA THR A 45 6.84 0.07 17.88
C THR A 45 5.98 -1.08 18.40
N VAL A 46 6.41 -1.70 19.49
CA VAL A 46 5.66 -2.78 20.15
C VAL A 46 5.30 -2.35 21.57
N PHE A 47 4.02 -2.45 21.90
CA PHE A 47 3.48 -2.19 23.24
C PHE A 47 2.42 -3.22 23.61
N THR A 48 2.01 -3.23 24.87
CA THR A 48 1.02 -4.18 25.39
C THR A 48 -0.24 -3.51 25.88
N HIS A 49 -1.38 -4.16 25.67
CA HIS A 49 -2.64 -3.89 26.33
C HIS A 49 -3.08 -5.10 27.14
N THR A 50 -3.67 -4.89 28.31
CA THR A 50 -4.21 -5.95 29.18
C THR A 50 -5.73 -5.80 29.25
N PRO A 51 -6.49 -6.38 28.30
CA PRO A 51 -7.96 -6.27 28.28
C PRO A 51 -8.64 -6.97 29.46
N SER A 52 -8.01 -8.00 30.04
CA SER A 52 -8.47 -8.71 31.23
C SER A 52 -7.29 -9.25 32.05
N LEU A 53 -7.55 -9.83 33.22
CA LEU A 53 -6.50 -10.39 34.09
C LEU A 53 -5.76 -11.58 33.46
N ASP A 54 -6.45 -12.34 32.59
CA ASP A 54 -5.94 -13.58 32.00
C ASP A 54 -5.51 -13.41 30.53
N GLN A 55 -5.55 -12.18 30.00
CA GLN A 55 -5.24 -11.91 28.60
C GLN A 55 -4.27 -10.72 28.47
N LEU A 56 -3.18 -10.97 27.76
CA LEU A 56 -2.22 -9.97 27.33
C LEU A 56 -2.28 -9.84 25.81
N LEU A 57 -2.35 -8.61 25.32
CA LEU A 57 -2.40 -8.27 23.91
C LEU A 57 -1.15 -7.50 23.52
N PHE A 58 -0.35 -8.09 22.65
CA PHE A 58 0.75 -7.40 21.98
C PHE A 58 0.23 -6.60 20.79
N VAL A 59 0.69 -5.37 20.67
CA VAL A 59 0.36 -4.48 19.55
C VAL A 59 1.64 -4.02 18.90
N CYS A 60 1.78 -4.32 17.61
CA CYS A 60 2.83 -3.77 16.77
C CYS A 60 2.23 -2.65 15.90
N HIS A 61 2.52 -1.40 16.23
CA HIS A 61 2.13 -0.25 15.41
C HIS A 61 3.21 0.02 14.37
N VAL A 62 2.83 -0.07 13.10
CA VAL A 62 3.69 0.22 11.95
C VAL A 62 3.15 1.46 11.24
N THR A 63 4.00 2.45 10.96
CA THR A 63 3.59 3.72 10.35
C THR A 63 4.69 4.31 9.46
N GLY A 64 4.34 5.34 8.68
CA GLY A 64 5.29 6.10 7.86
C GLY A 64 5.77 5.38 6.61
N PHE A 65 5.10 4.29 6.19
CA PHE A 65 5.51 3.50 5.04
C PHE A 65 4.76 3.86 3.77
N TYR A 66 5.45 3.71 2.65
CA TYR A 66 4.89 3.85 1.31
C TYR A 66 5.74 3.06 0.30
N PRO A 67 5.14 2.34 -0.65
CA PRO A 67 3.71 2.25 -0.96
C PRO A 67 2.93 1.32 0.00
N HIS A 68 1.63 1.18 -0.26
CA HIS A 68 0.68 0.45 0.60
C HIS A 68 1.04 -1.03 0.91
N PRO A 69 1.55 -1.85 -0.03
CA PRO A 69 1.77 -3.27 0.25
C PRO A 69 2.86 -3.53 1.30
N ILE A 70 2.48 -4.21 2.38
CA ILE A 70 3.34 -4.55 3.52
C ILE A 70 2.93 -5.92 4.09
N SER A 71 3.87 -6.62 4.72
CA SER A 71 3.63 -7.87 5.43
C SER A 71 4.15 -7.75 6.85
N VAL A 72 3.31 -8.08 7.83
CA VAL A 72 3.63 -8.04 9.25
C VAL A 72 3.31 -9.40 9.86
N ALA A 73 4.27 -9.98 10.59
CA ALA A 73 4.14 -11.28 11.24
C ALA A 73 4.73 -11.22 12.64
N TRP A 74 4.24 -12.07 13.53
CA TRP A 74 4.81 -12.28 14.85
C TRP A 74 5.74 -13.49 14.85
N LEU A 75 6.87 -13.35 15.53
CA LEU A 75 7.76 -14.46 15.86
C LEU A 75 7.67 -14.72 17.36
N GLN A 76 7.40 -15.97 17.73
CA GLN A 76 7.52 -16.50 19.08
C GLN A 76 8.75 -17.40 19.12
N ASP A 77 9.75 -17.04 19.93
CA ASP A 77 11.02 -17.75 20.03
C ASP A 77 11.66 -18.04 18.65
N GLY A 78 11.60 -17.04 17.77
CA GLY A 78 12.14 -17.09 16.42
C GLY A 78 11.27 -17.82 15.38
N HIS A 79 10.19 -18.47 15.81
CA HIS A 79 9.26 -19.18 14.92
C HIS A 79 8.05 -18.33 14.61
N GLU A 80 7.60 -18.34 13.36
CA GLU A 80 6.44 -17.58 12.94
C GLU A 80 5.16 -18.13 13.56
N VAL A 81 4.43 -17.24 14.23
CA VAL A 81 3.15 -17.59 14.86
C VAL A 81 2.11 -17.83 13.76
N PRO A 82 1.36 -18.95 13.79
CA PRO A 82 0.28 -19.21 12.82
C PRO A 82 -0.77 -18.10 12.83
N LEU A 83 -1.51 -17.93 11.72
CA LEU A 83 -2.54 -16.89 11.64
C LEU A 83 -3.71 -17.07 12.64
N ASP A 84 -3.97 -18.28 13.13
CA ASP A 84 -5.10 -18.56 14.02
C ASP A 84 -5.05 -17.81 15.37
N PRO A 85 -3.91 -17.79 16.11
CA PRO A 85 -3.75 -16.94 17.30
C PRO A 85 -3.44 -15.46 16.99
N VAL A 86 -3.13 -15.11 15.73
CA VAL A 86 -2.91 -13.73 15.32
C VAL A 86 -4.26 -13.10 14.99
N LEU A 87 -4.72 -12.21 15.85
CA LEU A 87 -5.80 -11.29 15.51
C LEU A 87 -5.24 -10.37 14.41
N ASN A 88 -5.50 -10.79 13.17
CA ASN A 88 -5.12 -10.19 11.89
C ASN A 88 -4.70 -8.72 11.96
N SER A 89 -3.61 -8.38 11.28
CA SER A 89 -3.22 -6.98 11.03
C SER A 89 -4.46 -6.16 10.70
N SER A 90 -4.70 -5.10 11.47
CA SER A 90 -5.78 -4.16 11.23
C SER A 90 -5.73 -3.69 9.78
N THR A 91 -6.88 -3.29 9.24
CA THR A 91 -6.94 -2.60 7.95
C THR A 91 -5.87 -1.52 7.89
N ILE A 92 -5.15 -1.46 6.77
CA ILE A 92 -4.15 -0.41 6.55
C ILE A 92 -4.87 0.92 6.38
N LEU A 93 -4.50 1.91 7.20
CA LEU A 93 -5.10 3.23 7.22
C LEU A 93 -4.16 4.27 6.58
N PRO A 94 -4.70 5.25 5.84
CA PRO A 94 -3.91 6.36 5.33
C PRO A 94 -3.57 7.35 6.45
N ASN A 95 -2.38 7.95 6.36
CA ASN A 95 -1.95 9.09 7.15
C ASN A 95 -2.16 10.40 6.36
N ALA A 96 -2.18 11.53 7.07
CA ALA A 96 -2.32 12.85 6.45
C ALA A 96 -1.10 13.24 5.58
N ASP A 97 0.06 12.64 5.83
CA ASP A 97 1.32 12.87 5.12
C ASP A 97 1.51 11.97 3.89
N LEU A 98 0.42 11.35 3.39
CA LEU A 98 0.39 10.43 2.25
C LEU A 98 1.13 9.09 2.49
N THR A 99 1.49 8.79 3.73
CA THR A 99 1.98 7.45 4.11
C THR A 99 0.85 6.57 4.65
N TYR A 100 1.17 5.34 5.05
CA TYR A 100 0.22 4.40 5.62
C TYR A 100 0.61 3.95 7.03
N GLN A 101 -0.37 3.43 7.76
CA GLN A 101 -0.18 2.81 9.07
C GLN A 101 -1.06 1.57 9.25
N LEU A 102 -0.66 0.67 10.15
CA LEU A 102 -1.46 -0.48 10.59
C LEU A 102 -1.05 -0.94 12.00
N HIS A 103 -1.91 -1.69 12.66
CA HIS A 103 -1.63 -2.39 13.92
C HIS A 103 -1.69 -3.90 13.70
N SER A 104 -0.70 -4.66 14.15
CA SER A 104 -0.77 -6.12 14.22
C SER A 104 -0.92 -6.57 15.67
N LEU A 105 -1.90 -7.45 15.92
CA LEU A 105 -2.28 -7.85 17.27
C LEU A 105 -1.96 -9.33 17.52
N LEU A 106 -1.42 -9.64 18.69
CA LEU A 106 -1.18 -11.01 19.14
C LEU A 106 -1.70 -11.18 20.57
N ALA A 107 -2.69 -12.06 20.75
CA ALA A 107 -3.27 -12.36 22.05
C ALA A 107 -2.58 -13.57 22.68
N MET A 108 -2.29 -13.50 23.98
CA MET A 108 -1.60 -14.56 24.71
C MET A 108 -1.87 -14.50 26.21
N ALA A 109 -1.52 -15.59 26.90
CA ALA A 109 -1.59 -15.66 28.35
C ALA A 109 -0.46 -14.80 28.98
N PRO A 110 -0.74 -14.10 30.10
CA PRO A 110 0.30 -13.40 30.84
C PRO A 110 1.42 -14.36 31.30
N ARG A 111 2.67 -13.95 31.13
CA ARG A 111 3.88 -14.65 31.65
C ARG A 111 4.09 -16.06 31.11
N ASP A 112 3.82 -16.28 29.83
CA ASP A 112 4.11 -17.55 29.15
C ASP A 112 5.62 -17.87 29.02
N GLY A 113 6.50 -16.90 29.26
CA GLY A 113 7.95 -17.07 29.24
C GLY A 113 8.57 -17.03 27.84
N HIS A 114 7.78 -16.72 26.81
CA HIS A 114 8.24 -16.70 25.43
C HIS A 114 8.76 -15.31 25.02
N SER A 115 9.65 -15.30 24.04
CA SER A 115 10.15 -14.07 23.42
C SER A 115 9.33 -13.73 22.17
N TYR A 116 8.90 -12.48 22.06
CA TYR A 116 8.05 -12.01 20.98
C TYR A 116 8.72 -10.93 20.14
N VAL A 117 8.65 -11.07 18.83
CA VAL A 117 9.22 -10.12 17.87
C VAL A 117 8.21 -9.83 16.77
N CYS A 118 7.93 -8.54 16.53
CA CYS A 118 7.21 -8.11 15.33
C CYS A 118 8.16 -8.03 14.14
N ARG A 119 7.88 -8.79 13.08
CA ARG A 119 8.64 -8.80 11.83
C ARG A 119 7.87 -8.07 10.75
N VAL A 120 8.46 -7.01 10.21
CA VAL A 120 7.89 -6.19 9.14
C VAL A 120 8.70 -6.37 7.85
N ARG A 121 7.99 -6.69 6.77
CA ARG A 121 8.51 -6.77 5.40
C ARG A 121 7.82 -5.73 4.54
N HIS A 122 8.63 -4.89 3.89
CA HIS A 122 8.17 -3.84 3.00
C HIS A 122 9.22 -3.64 1.91
N ARG A 123 8.81 -3.29 0.69
CA ARG A 123 9.74 -3.19 -0.46
C ARG A 123 10.88 -2.20 -0.26
N SER A 124 10.65 -1.13 0.50
CA SER A 124 11.69 -0.14 0.84
C SER A 124 12.80 -0.66 1.76
N LEU A 125 12.62 -1.88 2.32
CA LEU A 125 13.62 -2.62 3.07
C LEU A 125 14.41 -3.61 2.20
N GLY A 126 14.06 -3.76 0.91
CA GLY A 126 14.67 -4.72 0.00
C GLY A 126 14.50 -6.16 0.49
N THR A 127 15.61 -6.88 0.63
CA THR A 127 15.65 -8.26 1.14
C THR A 127 15.65 -8.36 2.67
N ARG A 128 15.71 -7.22 3.37
CA ARG A 128 15.76 -7.17 4.85
C ARG A 128 14.36 -7.13 5.45
N SER A 129 14.28 -7.41 6.75
CA SER A 129 13.07 -7.21 7.54
C SER A 129 13.39 -6.34 8.75
N LEU A 130 12.44 -5.52 9.17
CA LEU A 130 12.52 -4.78 10.41
C LEU A 130 12.01 -5.70 11.54
N LEU A 131 12.83 -5.93 12.55
CA LEU A 131 12.53 -6.81 13.69
C LEU A 131 12.43 -5.97 14.96
N ILE A 132 11.24 -5.94 15.56
CA ILE A 132 10.98 -5.16 16.78
C ILE A 132 10.69 -6.13 17.93
N PRO A 133 11.66 -6.40 18.81
CA PRO A 133 11.46 -7.27 19.96
C PRO A 133 10.64 -6.57 21.04
N TRP A 134 9.77 -7.31 21.71
CA TRP A 134 9.17 -6.88 22.97
C TRP A 134 10.22 -6.83 24.10
N GLY A 135 10.06 -5.88 25.02
CA GLY A 135 10.86 -5.84 26.25
C GLY A 135 12.29 -5.30 26.10
N ARG A 136 12.65 -4.78 24.92
CA ARG A 136 13.84 -3.92 24.80
C ARG A 136 13.40 -2.47 24.82
N CYS A 137 13.58 -1.81 25.97
CA CYS A 137 13.67 -0.36 26.00
C CYS A 137 14.81 0.04 25.05
N TYR A 138 14.49 0.73 23.96
CA TYR A 138 15.53 1.41 23.19
C TYR A 138 16.11 2.51 24.08
N PRO A 139 17.44 2.53 24.33
CA PRO A 139 18.06 3.67 24.96
C PRO A 139 17.98 4.82 23.97
N TRP A 140 17.31 5.90 24.34
CA TRP A 140 17.39 7.18 23.65
C TRP A 140 18.87 7.56 23.52
N GLY A 141 19.30 7.80 22.29
CA GLY A 141 20.48 8.60 21.97
C GLY A 141 20.00 9.91 21.38
#